data_AF-A0AAV6LI98-F1
#
_entry.id   AF-A0AAV6LI98-F1
#
_cell.length_a   1.000
_cell.length_b   1.000
_cell.length_c   1.000
_cell.angle_alpha   90.00
_cell.angle_beta   90.00
_cell.angle_gamma   90.00
#
_symmetry.space_group_name_H-M   'P 1'
#
loop_
_entity.id
_entity.type
_entity.pdbx_description
1 polymer ?
#
loop_
_entity_poly.entity_id
_entity_poly.type
_entity_poly.pdbx_seq_one_letter_code
_entity_poly.pdbx_strand_id
1 'polypeptide(L)'
;MLRQEFLKKWIMGLQICSASKKEMSILERKNAIKLSADLAMASTRNGSTNWRRALIANASKENDNTTLVDQILGKDSESIIKKASIPSAFHDERGTTCRGKKVLRNRCCGIRRAKKMAASAGSIAKKLVKKRTQVLKRLVPGGESMDEFSLMEETLDYILSLRAQVDVMRHFANATPPN
;
A
#
# COMPACT_ATOMS: atom_id res chain seq x y z
N MET A 1 20.61 3.31 -5.34
CA MET A 1 19.76 3.43 -6.55
C MET A 1 18.42 4.08 -6.21
N LEU A 2 17.54 3.43 -5.41
CA LEU A 2 16.20 3.96 -5.08
C LEU A 2 16.18 5.41 -4.57
N ARG A 3 17.04 5.79 -3.62
CA ARG A 3 17.14 7.18 -3.11
C ARG A 3 17.47 8.21 -4.20
N GLN A 4 18.39 7.88 -5.10
CA GLN A 4 18.86 8.79 -6.15
C GLN A 4 17.82 8.93 -7.25
N GLU A 5 17.16 7.83 -7.63
CA GLU A 5 16.04 7.85 -8.57
C GLU A 5 14.86 8.64 -8.00
N PHE A 6 14.54 8.43 -6.71
CA PHE A 6 13.52 9.18 -6.00
C PHE A 6 13.82 10.67 -6.02
N LEU A 7 15.04 11.07 -5.65
CA LEU A 7 15.45 12.47 -5.68
C LEU A 7 15.28 13.08 -7.09
N LYS A 8 15.74 12.40 -8.14
CA LYS A 8 15.60 12.87 -9.53
C LYS A 8 14.13 13.08 -9.90
N LYS A 9 13.28 12.09 -9.65
CA LYS A 9 11.84 12.16 -9.94
C LYS A 9 11.14 13.23 -9.11
N TRP A 10 11.53 13.40 -7.86
CA TRP A 10 10.91 14.37 -6.96
C TRP A 10 11.28 15.81 -7.31
N ILE A 11 12.55 16.10 -7.65
CA ILE A 11 12.97 17.41 -8.18
C ILE A 11 12.14 17.77 -9.42
N MET A 12 11.99 16.84 -10.36
CA MET A 12 11.18 17.04 -11.56
C MET A 12 9.72 17.37 -11.20
N GLY A 13 9.12 16.64 -10.26
CA GLY A 13 7.76 16.91 -9.79
C GLY A 13 7.60 18.27 -9.12
N LEU A 14 8.56 18.69 -8.31
CA LEU A 14 8.54 20.00 -7.66
C LEU A 14 8.69 21.14 -8.67
N GLN A 15 9.51 20.97 -9.72
CA GLN A 15 9.63 21.93 -10.82
C GLN A 15 8.30 22.10 -11.56
N ILE A 16 7.60 21.00 -11.85
CA ILE A 16 6.27 21.02 -12.50
C ILE A 16 5.25 21.76 -11.62
N CYS A 17 5.16 21.42 -10.32
CA CYS A 17 4.28 22.11 -9.38
C CYS A 17 4.55 23.63 -9.34
N SER A 18 5.83 24.00 -9.32
CA SER A 18 6.25 25.41 -9.24
C SER A 18 5.97 26.18 -10.53
N ALA A 19 6.05 25.52 -11.69
CA ALA A 19 5.73 26.11 -12.99
C ALA A 19 4.22 26.26 -13.21
N SER A 20 3.41 25.36 -12.66
CA SER A 20 1.95 25.38 -12.83
C SER A 20 1.27 26.54 -12.11
N LYS A 21 1.70 26.87 -10.88
CA LYS A 21 1.07 27.90 -10.06
C LYS A 21 2.09 28.74 -9.29
N LYS A 22 2.27 30.00 -9.72
CA LYS A 22 3.27 30.93 -9.15
C LYS A 22 2.94 31.37 -7.72
N GLU A 23 1.66 31.56 -7.40
CA GLU A 23 1.20 31.91 -6.05
C GLU A 23 0.34 30.79 -5.46
N MET A 24 0.85 30.18 -4.40
CA MET A 24 0.19 29.10 -3.68
C MET A 24 0.06 29.46 -2.20
N SER A 25 -1.13 29.22 -1.64
CA SER A 25 -1.33 29.21 -0.19
C SER A 25 -0.44 28.15 0.47
N ILE A 26 -0.21 28.28 1.78
CA ILE A 26 0.59 27.31 2.55
C ILE A 26 0.01 25.90 2.43
N LEU A 27 -1.32 25.77 2.44
CA LEU A 27 -2.01 24.48 2.32
C LEU A 27 -1.77 23.85 0.94
N GLU A 28 -1.88 24.62 -0.14
CA GLU A 28 -1.61 24.15 -1.50
C GLU A 28 -0.16 23.74 -1.67
N ARG A 29 0.79 24.52 -1.14
CA ARG A 29 2.22 24.15 -1.15
C ARG A 29 2.47 22.83 -0.45
N LYS A 30 1.87 22.63 0.74
CA LYS A 30 1.98 21.36 1.47
C LYS A 30 1.42 20.19 0.66
N ASN A 31 0.26 20.37 0.03
CA ASN A 31 -0.38 19.35 -0.78
C ASN A 31 0.44 19.03 -2.04
N ALA A 32 0.97 20.05 -2.73
CA ALA A 32 1.83 19.88 -3.91
C ALA A 32 3.14 19.16 -3.58
N ILE A 33 3.78 19.48 -2.44
CA ILE A 33 4.96 18.77 -1.95
C ILE A 33 4.64 17.30 -1.68
N LYS A 34 3.51 17.02 -1.01
CA LYS A 34 3.08 15.65 -0.72
C LYS A 34 2.78 14.87 -2.00
N LEU A 35 1.98 15.46 -2.90
CA LEU A 35 1.57 14.84 -4.16
C LEU A 35 2.78 14.52 -5.04
N SER A 36 3.69 15.48 -5.22
CA SER A 36 4.92 15.27 -6.00
C SER A 36 5.79 14.17 -5.38
N ALA A 37 5.86 14.06 -4.06
CA ALA A 37 6.60 12.99 -3.39
C ALA A 37 5.93 11.62 -3.59
N ASP A 38 4.61 11.53 -3.42
CA ASP A 38 3.84 10.29 -3.62
C ASP A 38 3.99 9.76 -5.06
N LEU A 39 3.93 10.66 -6.03
CA LEU A 39 4.08 10.32 -7.44
C LEU A 39 5.53 10.02 -7.83
N ALA A 40 6.51 10.71 -7.23
CA ALA A 40 7.92 10.36 -7.39
C ALA A 40 8.21 8.96 -6.83
N MET A 41 7.75 8.63 -5.62
CA MET A 41 7.86 7.27 -5.07
C MET A 41 7.22 6.25 -6.00
N ALA A 42 6.00 6.51 -6.48
CA ALA A 42 5.33 5.65 -7.43
C ALA A 42 6.12 5.50 -8.75
N SER A 43 6.77 6.55 -9.25
CA SER A 43 7.53 6.53 -10.52
C SER A 43 8.86 5.78 -10.40
N THR A 44 9.47 5.71 -9.21
CA THR A 44 10.79 5.06 -9.01
C THR A 44 10.75 3.54 -9.04
N ARG A 45 9.59 2.94 -8.80
CA ARG A 45 9.48 1.49 -8.75
C ARG A 45 9.09 0.94 -10.12
N ASN A 46 9.99 0.18 -10.73
CA ASN A 46 9.67 -0.62 -11.90
C ASN A 46 8.87 -1.85 -11.43
N GLY A 47 7.57 -1.82 -11.64
CA GLY A 47 6.69 -2.92 -11.23
C GLY A 47 5.23 -2.52 -11.16
N SER A 48 4.38 -3.54 -11.10
CA SER A 48 2.93 -3.40 -11.03
C SER A 48 2.44 -3.53 -9.58
N THR A 49 3.11 -2.85 -8.63
CA THR A 49 2.74 -2.93 -7.21
C THR A 49 1.40 -2.25 -6.97
N ASN A 50 0.59 -2.86 -6.11
CA ASN A 50 -0.73 -2.37 -5.77
C ASN A 50 -0.66 -1.02 -5.05
N TRP A 51 0.31 -0.82 -4.15
CA TRP A 51 0.48 0.46 -3.45
C TRP A 51 0.84 1.60 -4.40
N ARG A 52 1.67 1.34 -5.42
CA ARG A 52 2.01 2.31 -6.48
C ARG A 52 0.75 2.74 -7.24
N ARG A 53 -0.05 1.76 -7.70
CA ARG A 53 -1.29 2.06 -8.44
C ARG A 53 -2.27 2.83 -7.58
N ALA A 54 -2.36 2.52 -6.29
CA ALA A 54 -3.23 3.23 -5.36
C ALA A 54 -2.81 4.71 -5.17
N LEU A 55 -1.50 5.00 -5.11
CA LEU A 55 -1.01 6.39 -5.07
C LEU A 55 -1.34 7.15 -6.36
N ILE A 56 -1.11 6.54 -7.52
CA ILE A 56 -1.45 7.16 -8.82
C ILE A 56 -2.97 7.41 -8.92
N ALA A 57 -3.78 6.42 -8.55
CA ALA A 57 -5.24 6.55 -8.55
C ALA A 57 -5.71 7.64 -7.59
N ASN A 58 -5.08 7.79 -6.42
CA ASN A 58 -5.40 8.87 -5.49
C ASN A 58 -5.00 10.25 -6.03
N ALA A 59 -3.84 10.36 -6.70
CA ALA A 59 -3.39 11.60 -7.34
C ALA A 59 -4.34 12.05 -8.47
N SER A 60 -4.88 11.09 -9.22
CA SER A 60 -5.78 11.36 -10.36
C SER A 60 -7.22 11.74 -9.99
N LYS A 61 -7.59 11.71 -8.70
CA LYS A 61 -8.97 12.07 -8.27
C LYS A 61 -9.28 13.55 -8.40
N GLU A 62 -8.26 14.39 -8.43
CA GLU A 62 -8.38 15.84 -8.54
C GLU A 62 -7.97 16.24 -9.97
N ASN A 63 -8.89 16.87 -10.71
CA ASN A 63 -8.74 17.14 -12.15
C ASN A 63 -7.46 17.93 -12.48
N ASP A 64 -7.04 18.82 -11.58
CA ASP A 64 -5.87 19.69 -11.78
C ASP A 64 -4.54 18.92 -11.78
N ASN A 65 -4.51 17.73 -11.16
CA ASN A 65 -3.30 16.94 -10.97
C ASN A 65 -3.04 15.95 -12.11
N THR A 66 -3.98 15.79 -13.05
CA THR A 66 -3.91 14.84 -14.16
C THR A 66 -2.69 15.08 -15.05
N THR A 67 -2.44 16.33 -15.42
CA THR A 67 -1.29 16.76 -16.21
C THR A 67 0.05 16.47 -15.52
N LEU A 68 0.09 16.62 -14.19
CA LEU A 68 1.26 16.34 -13.37
C LEU A 68 1.52 14.84 -13.26
N VAL A 69 0.48 14.02 -13.15
CA VAL A 69 0.57 12.55 -13.20
C VAL A 69 1.24 12.09 -14.49
N ASP A 70 0.76 12.58 -15.63
CA ASP A 70 1.29 12.19 -16.94
C ASP A 70 2.75 12.65 -17.15
N GLN A 71 3.11 13.85 -16.65
CA GLN A 71 4.48 14.36 -16.80
C GLN A 71 5.51 13.65 -15.92
N ILE A 72 5.16 13.22 -14.70
CA ILE A 72 6.10 12.53 -13.80
C ILE A 72 6.18 11.02 -14.09
N LEU A 73 5.06 10.42 -14.52
CA LEU A 73 4.98 9.00 -14.83
C LEU A 73 5.40 8.70 -16.28
N GLY A 74 5.30 9.67 -17.20
CA GLY A 74 5.49 9.46 -18.63
C GLY A 74 4.28 8.78 -19.29
N LYS A 75 4.37 8.50 -20.60
CA LYS A 75 3.33 7.82 -21.42
C LYS A 75 2.99 6.38 -20.99
N ASP A 76 3.65 5.85 -19.95
CA ASP A 76 3.43 4.49 -19.44
C ASP A 76 2.13 4.37 -18.61
N SER A 77 1.42 5.48 -18.34
CA SER A 77 0.21 5.57 -17.51
C SER A 77 -1.04 4.90 -18.12
N GLU A 78 -1.22 4.95 -19.45
CA GLU A 78 -2.46 4.51 -20.11
C GLU A 78 -2.72 2.99 -20.03
N SER A 79 -1.66 2.17 -19.88
CA SER A 79 -1.79 0.71 -19.79
C SER A 79 -2.16 0.20 -18.38
N ILE A 80 -1.92 1.02 -17.34
CA ILE A 80 -2.08 0.63 -15.93
C ILE A 80 -3.50 0.93 -15.43
N ILE A 81 -4.11 2.05 -15.88
CA ILE A 81 -5.47 2.45 -15.48
C ILE A 81 -6.52 1.46 -16.01
N LYS A 82 -6.33 0.92 -17.23
CA LYS A 82 -7.27 -0.03 -17.87
C LYS A 82 -7.29 -1.42 -17.19
N LYS A 83 -6.21 -1.82 -16.50
CA LYS A 83 -6.10 -3.12 -15.82
C LYS A 83 -6.75 -3.18 -14.43
N ALA A 84 -7.04 -2.03 -13.81
CA ALA A 84 -7.73 -1.97 -12.53
C ALA A 84 -9.26 -2.20 -12.65
N SER A 85 -9.80 -2.13 -13.88
CA SER A 85 -11.23 -2.24 -14.16
C SER A 85 -11.71 -3.65 -14.50
N ILE A 86 -10.84 -4.67 -14.44
CA ILE A 86 -11.21 -6.07 -14.71
C ILE A 86 -11.31 -6.81 -13.38
N PRO A 87 -12.52 -7.21 -12.92
CA PRO A 87 -12.66 -8.14 -11.83
C PRO A 87 -12.10 -9.49 -12.27
N SER A 88 -11.04 -9.98 -11.63
CA SER A 88 -10.60 -11.36 -11.81
C SER A 88 -11.66 -12.28 -11.21
N ALA A 89 -12.51 -12.85 -12.06
CA ALA A 89 -13.43 -13.92 -11.71
C ALA A 89 -12.63 -15.17 -11.35
N PHE A 90 -12.45 -15.42 -10.06
CA PHE A 90 -12.17 -16.76 -9.54
C PHE A 90 -13.36 -17.18 -8.69
N HIS A 91 -14.18 -18.07 -9.25
CA HIS A 91 -15.20 -18.81 -8.54
C HIS A 91 -14.52 -19.91 -7.72
N ASP A 92 -14.62 -19.84 -6.39
CA ASP A 92 -14.27 -20.93 -5.49
C ASP A 92 -15.56 -21.65 -5.08
N GLU A 93 -15.69 -22.90 -5.51
CA GLU A 93 -16.89 -23.73 -5.32
C GLU A 93 -17.06 -24.16 -3.86
N ARG A 94 -18.21 -23.84 -3.28
CA ARG A 94 -18.71 -24.48 -2.04
C ARG A 94 -19.97 -25.27 -2.36
N GLY A 95 -19.94 -26.59 -2.12
CA GLY A 95 -21.12 -27.43 -2.28
C GLY A 95 -21.00 -28.88 -1.78
N THR A 96 -20.88 -29.05 -0.45
CA THR A 96 -21.50 -30.09 0.43
C THR A 96 -21.81 -31.48 -0.16
N THR A 97 -21.34 -32.59 0.41
CA THR A 97 -22.03 -33.30 1.51
C THR A 97 -21.24 -34.53 1.98
N CYS A 98 -21.17 -34.77 3.29
CA CYS A 98 -20.92 -36.10 3.85
C CYS A 98 -21.71 -36.27 5.16
N ARG A 99 -22.82 -37.00 5.07
CA ARG A 99 -23.60 -37.56 6.18
C ARG A 99 -22.98 -38.91 6.57
N GLY A 100 -22.68 -39.13 7.84
CA GLY A 100 -22.31 -40.47 8.32
C GLY A 100 -21.90 -40.53 9.80
N LYS A 101 -22.69 -41.25 10.60
CA LYS A 101 -22.66 -41.36 12.06
C LYS A 101 -21.53 -42.29 12.54
N LYS A 102 -20.96 -42.08 13.73
CA LYS A 102 -21.17 -42.90 14.96
C LYS A 102 -20.23 -42.43 16.08
N VAL A 103 -20.82 -42.05 17.20
CA VAL A 103 -20.12 -41.68 18.44
C VAL A 103 -19.80 -42.95 19.22
N LEU A 104 -18.52 -43.28 19.38
CA LEU A 104 -18.06 -44.14 20.47
C LEU A 104 -17.33 -43.26 21.49
N ARG A 105 -18.01 -43.02 22.61
CA ARG A 105 -17.58 -42.19 23.73
C ARG A 105 -16.64 -43.00 24.61
N ASN A 106 -15.32 -42.91 24.39
CA ASN A 106 -14.32 -43.43 25.33
C ASN A 106 -13.49 -42.33 26.01
N ARG A 107 -13.06 -42.66 27.22
CA ARG A 107 -12.67 -41.75 28.32
C ARG A 107 -11.36 -41.02 28.06
N CYS A 108 -11.42 -39.84 27.43
CA CYS A 108 -10.30 -38.89 27.40
C CYS A 108 -10.76 -37.51 27.89
N CYS A 109 -10.91 -37.32 29.20
CA CYS A 109 -11.25 -36.01 29.80
C CYS A 109 -10.02 -35.08 29.94
N GLY A 110 -8.79 -35.62 30.03
CA GLY A 110 -7.55 -34.82 30.06
C GLY A 110 -7.14 -34.23 28.71
N ILE A 111 -7.13 -35.05 27.65
CA ILE A 111 -6.69 -34.64 26.30
C ILE A 111 -7.65 -33.60 25.68
N ARG A 112 -8.95 -33.68 25.99
CA ARG A 112 -9.96 -32.72 25.50
C ARG A 112 -9.85 -31.34 26.14
N ARG A 113 -9.41 -31.24 27.41
CA ARG A 113 -9.19 -29.94 28.08
C ARG A 113 -7.98 -29.21 27.51
N ALA A 114 -6.86 -29.91 27.30
CA ALA A 114 -5.68 -29.33 26.65
C ALA A 114 -5.98 -28.87 25.21
N LYS A 115 -6.70 -29.68 24.42
CA LYS A 115 -7.08 -29.34 23.04
C LYS A 115 -8.08 -28.17 22.97
N LYS A 116 -8.99 -28.03 23.95
CA LYS A 116 -9.93 -26.91 24.05
C LYS A 116 -9.23 -25.60 24.47
N MET A 117 -8.26 -25.67 25.39
CA MET A 117 -7.44 -24.53 25.79
C MET A 117 -6.49 -24.08 24.66
N ALA A 118 -5.85 -25.03 23.95
CA ALA A 118 -5.03 -24.73 22.77
C ALA A 118 -5.85 -24.17 21.60
N ALA A 119 -7.06 -24.68 21.37
CA ALA A 119 -7.99 -24.11 20.39
C ALA A 119 -8.46 -22.68 20.77
N SER A 120 -8.59 -22.40 22.07
CA SER A 120 -8.89 -21.05 22.58
C SER A 120 -7.71 -20.10 22.37
N ALA A 121 -6.48 -20.51 22.71
CA ALA A 121 -5.27 -19.74 22.45
C ALA A 121 -5.06 -19.49 20.95
N GLY A 122 -5.25 -20.50 20.10
CA GLY A 122 -5.20 -20.37 18.64
C GLY A 122 -6.30 -19.44 18.09
N SER A 123 -7.50 -19.46 18.67
CA SER A 123 -8.57 -18.51 18.30
C SER A 123 -8.22 -17.07 18.68
N ILE A 124 -7.63 -16.86 19.87
CA ILE A 124 -7.16 -15.54 20.32
C ILE A 124 -6.04 -15.04 19.41
N ALA A 125 -5.05 -15.87 19.10
CA ALA A 125 -3.96 -15.53 18.18
C ALA A 125 -4.49 -15.16 16.79
N LYS A 126 -5.39 -15.96 16.22
CA LYS A 126 -6.04 -15.65 14.93
C LYS A 126 -6.80 -14.33 14.97
N LYS A 127 -7.53 -14.04 16.04
CA LYS A 127 -8.22 -12.75 16.22
C LYS A 127 -7.23 -11.57 16.28
N LEU A 128 -6.11 -11.74 16.98
CA LEU A 128 -5.06 -10.72 17.07
C LEU A 128 -4.40 -10.47 15.72
N VAL A 129 -4.02 -11.53 15.00
CA VAL A 129 -3.46 -11.43 13.64
C VAL A 129 -4.45 -10.72 12.72
N LYS A 130 -5.72 -11.14 12.70
CA LYS A 130 -6.75 -10.48 11.88
C LYS A 130 -6.87 -8.98 12.17
N LYS A 131 -6.84 -8.58 13.44
CA LYS A 131 -6.86 -7.15 13.82
C LYS A 131 -5.62 -6.41 13.32
N ARG A 132 -4.43 -6.98 13.48
CA ARG A 132 -3.16 -6.38 13.02
C ARG A 132 -3.12 -6.28 11.50
N THR A 133 -3.54 -7.32 10.79
CA THR A 133 -3.68 -7.32 9.33
C THR A 133 -4.62 -6.21 8.88
N GLN A 134 -5.77 -6.01 9.54
CA GLN A 134 -6.68 -4.92 9.19
C GLN A 134 -6.07 -3.54 9.38
N VAL A 135 -5.29 -3.34 10.44
CA VAL A 135 -4.55 -2.08 10.63
C VAL A 135 -3.54 -1.90 9.50
N LEU A 136 -2.78 -2.94 9.15
CA LEU A 136 -1.79 -2.87 8.09
C LEU A 136 -2.41 -2.56 6.72
N LYS A 137 -3.58 -3.16 6.41
CA LYS A 137 -4.35 -2.87 5.19
C LYS A 137 -4.71 -1.39 5.02
N ARG A 138 -4.93 -0.67 6.13
CA ARG A 138 -5.23 0.77 6.13
C ARG A 138 -3.99 1.65 6.01
N LEU A 139 -2.83 1.13 6.41
CA LEU A 139 -1.56 1.87 6.37
C LEU A 139 -0.89 1.79 5.01
N VAL A 140 -1.00 0.64 4.33
CA VAL A 140 -0.45 0.45 2.99
C VAL A 140 -1.43 1.00 1.96
N PRO A 141 -1.01 1.90 1.05
CA PRO A 141 -1.87 2.36 -0.03
C PRO A 141 -2.45 1.17 -0.81
N GLY A 142 -3.77 1.13 -1.01
CA GLY A 142 -4.44 0.01 -1.69
C GLY A 142 -4.50 -1.30 -0.89
N GLY A 143 -4.05 -1.33 0.37
CA GLY A 143 -3.97 -2.54 1.19
C GLY A 143 -5.33 -3.20 1.48
N GLU A 144 -6.41 -2.43 1.51
CA GLU A 144 -7.76 -2.94 1.78
C GLU A 144 -8.18 -4.04 0.79
N SER A 145 -7.77 -3.92 -0.49
CA SER A 145 -8.07 -4.90 -1.54
C SER A 145 -7.07 -6.05 -1.66
N MET A 146 -6.01 -6.10 -0.84
CA MET A 146 -4.96 -7.12 -0.95
C MET A 146 -5.27 -8.37 -0.12
N ASP A 147 -4.78 -9.54 -0.56
CA ASP A 147 -4.70 -10.73 0.29
C ASP A 147 -3.53 -10.62 1.30
N GLU A 148 -3.45 -11.55 2.27
CA GLU A 148 -2.46 -11.48 3.35
C GLU A 148 -1.00 -11.61 2.88
N PHE A 149 -0.73 -12.40 1.84
CA PHE A 149 0.63 -12.59 1.31
C PHE A 149 1.06 -11.37 0.51
N SER A 150 0.22 -10.93 -0.43
CA SER A 150 0.50 -9.72 -1.22
C SER A 150 0.66 -8.50 -0.32
N LEU A 151 -0.14 -8.38 0.75
CA LEU A 151 -0.02 -7.28 1.71
C LEU A 151 1.35 -7.23 2.37
N MET A 152 1.92 -8.38 2.74
CA MET A 152 3.25 -8.44 3.36
C MET A 152 4.36 -8.03 2.40
N GLU A 153 4.33 -8.53 1.15
CA GLU A 153 5.31 -8.17 0.12
C GLU A 153 5.24 -6.67 -0.22
N GLU A 154 4.04 -6.15 -0.43
CA GLU A 154 3.80 -4.73 -0.71
C GLU A 154 4.19 -3.84 0.48
N THR A 155 4.00 -4.31 1.72
CA THR A 155 4.44 -3.60 2.92
C THR A 155 5.95 -3.47 2.98
N LEU A 156 6.68 -4.57 2.74
CA LEU A 156 8.15 -4.55 2.74
C LEU A 156 8.67 -3.56 1.69
N ASP A 157 8.06 -3.59 0.51
CA ASP A 157 8.39 -2.68 -0.55
C ASP A 157 8.10 -1.21 -0.20
N TYR A 158 6.92 -0.95 0.34
CA TYR A 158 6.50 0.40 0.70
C TYR A 158 7.39 0.99 1.82
N ILE A 159 7.82 0.17 2.79
CA ILE A 159 8.78 0.59 3.83
C ILE A 159 10.11 1.04 3.22
N LEU A 160 10.63 0.33 2.21
CA LEU A 160 11.87 0.72 1.54
C LEU A 160 11.72 2.06 0.82
N SER A 161 10.57 2.28 0.19
CA SER A 161 10.23 3.54 -0.50
C SER A 161 10.10 4.70 0.49
N LEU A 162 9.41 4.50 1.61
CA LEU A 162 9.28 5.48 2.68
C LEU A 162 10.62 5.85 3.30
N ARG A 163 11.50 4.87 3.53
CA ARG A 163 12.87 5.15 4.00
C ARG A 163 13.58 6.07 3.02
N ALA A 164 13.58 5.72 1.73
CA ALA A 164 14.21 6.54 0.71
C ALA A 164 13.67 7.99 0.67
N GLN A 165 12.36 8.16 0.78
CA GLN A 165 11.72 9.47 0.88
C GLN A 165 12.20 10.25 2.11
N VAL A 166 12.10 9.67 3.30
CA VAL A 166 12.49 10.31 4.57
C VAL A 166 13.98 10.67 4.58
N ASP A 167 14.83 9.80 4.04
CA ASP A 167 16.26 10.05 3.97
C ASP A 167 16.56 11.29 3.13
N VAL A 168 15.93 11.42 1.95
CA VAL A 168 16.10 12.59 1.08
C VAL A 168 15.56 13.87 1.75
N MET A 169 14.39 13.80 2.37
CA MET A 169 13.81 14.95 3.09
C MET A 169 14.71 15.43 4.24
N ARG A 170 15.30 14.50 5.01
CA ARG A 170 16.24 14.83 6.08
C ARG A 170 17.52 15.48 5.55
N HIS A 171 18.04 15.02 4.42
CA HIS A 171 19.22 15.66 3.81
C HIS A 171 18.95 17.12 3.47
N PHE A 172 17.78 17.45 2.91
CA PHE A 172 17.41 18.84 2.62
C PHE A 172 17.24 19.68 3.90
N ALA A 173 16.56 19.13 4.91
CA ALA A 173 16.37 19.83 6.18
C ALA A 173 17.72 20.14 6.86
N ASN A 174 18.66 19.20 6.84
CA ASN A 174 19.98 19.36 7.44
C ASN A 174 20.93 20.25 6.61
N ALA A 175 20.71 20.34 5.29
CA ALA A 175 21.48 21.22 4.41
C ALA A 175 21.09 22.70 4.54
N THR A 176 19.95 22.99 5.16
CA THR A 176 19.52 24.37 5.44
C THR A 176 20.09 24.77 6.81
N PRO A 177 21.00 25.76 6.89
CA PRO A 177 21.54 26.20 8.17
C PRO A 177 20.41 26.74 9.07
N PRO A 178 20.50 26.55 10.40
CA PRO A 178 19.52 27.11 11.32
C PRO A 178 19.54 28.64 11.21
N ASN A 179 18.36 29.23 11.00
CA ASN A 179 18.13 30.68 11.05
C ASN A 179 18.19 31.21 12.48
#